data_AF-A0A5C8RU29-F1
#
_entry.id   AF-A0A5C8RU29-F1
#
_cell.length_a   1.000
_cell.length_b   1.000
_cell.length_c   1.000
_cell.angle_alpha   90.00
_cell.angle_beta   90.00
_cell.angle_gamma   90.00
#
_symmetry.space_group_name_H-M   'P 1'
#
loop_
_entity.id
_entity.type
_entity.pdbx_description
1 polymer ?
#
loop_
_entity_poly.entity_id
_entity_poly.type
_entity_poly.pdbx_seq_one_letter_code
_entity_poly.pdbx_strand_id
1 'polypeptide(L)' 'MGRKKHTAEEIVAKLCQVDVLVSQGRKVAEAIRSIEVTEVTYYRWRSEYGGLKGDQV' A
#
# COMPACT_ATOMS: atom_id res chain seq x y z
N MET A 1 0.45 22.71 -7.69
CA MET A 1 -0.14 21.37 -7.85
C MET A 1 -0.70 20.93 -6.51
N GLY A 2 -2.03 20.90 -6.37
CA GLY A 2 -2.67 20.55 -5.10
C GLY A 2 -2.28 19.12 -4.70
N ARG A 3 -1.75 18.95 -3.48
CA ARG A 3 -1.59 17.63 -2.88
C ARG A 3 -2.98 17.00 -2.83
N LYS A 4 -3.30 16.10 -3.78
CA LYS A 4 -4.41 15.16 -3.62
C LYS A 4 -4.08 14.36 -2.36
N LYS A 5 -4.70 14.72 -1.23
CA LYS A 5 -4.55 13.98 0.01
C LYS A 5 -5.29 12.67 -0.21
N HIS A 6 -4.57 11.56 -0.25
CA HIS A 6 -5.21 10.25 -0.16
C HIS A 6 -5.88 10.16 1.21
N THR A 7 -7.16 9.80 1.24
CA THR A 7 -7.84 9.51 2.50
C THR A 7 -7.27 8.24 3.12
N ALA A 8 -7.47 8.04 4.42
CA ALA A 8 -7.05 6.81 5.10
C ALA A 8 -7.63 5.56 4.42
N GLU A 9 -8.89 5.64 3.97
CA GLU A 9 -9.56 4.56 3.23
C GLU A 9 -8.89 4.24 1.89
N GLU A 10 -8.54 5.27 1.10
CA GLU A 10 -7.79 5.08 -0.14
C GLU A 10 -6.41 4.45 0.10
N ILE A 11 -5.72 4.84 1.18
CA ILE A 11 -4.42 4.29 1.55
C ILE A 11 -4.55 2.81 1.89
N VAL A 12 -5.51 2.44 2.73
CA VAL A 12 -5.75 1.05 3.13
C VAL A 12 -6.15 0.19 1.92
N ALA A 13 -7.00 0.71 1.03
CA ALA A 13 -7.38 0.02 -0.20
C ALA A 13 -6.16 -0.26 -1.11
N LYS A 14 -5.29 0.73 -1.30
CA LYS A 14 -4.06 0.59 -2.08
C LYS A 14 -3.07 -0.40 -1.44
N LEU A 15 -2.91 -0.36 -0.11
CA LEU A 15 -2.08 -1.32 0.61
C LEU A 15 -2.62 -2.76 0.45
N CYS A 16 -3.94 -2.95 0.52
CA CYS A 16 -4.58 -4.23 0.29
C CYS A 16 -4.38 -4.73 -1.14
N GLN A 17 -4.46 -3.85 -2.14
CA GLN A 17 -4.19 -4.21 -3.54
C GLN A 17 -2.74 -4.69 -3.74
N VAL A 18 -1.77 -4.05 -3.09
CA VAL A 18 -0.37 -4.52 -3.12
C VAL A 18 -0.24 -5.91 -2.50
N ASP A 19 -0.89 -6.15 -1.36
CA ASP A 19 -0.88 -7.43 -0.65
C ASP A 19 -1.47 -8.57 -1.49
N VAL A 20 -2.57 -8.31 -2.20
CA VAL A 20 -3.19 -9.27 -3.14
C VAL A 20 -2.24 -9.60 -4.30
N LEU A 21 -1.63 -8.58 -4.92
CA LEU A 21 -0.70 -8.78 -6.03
C LEU A 21 0.54 -9.56 -5.58
N VAL A 22 1.05 -9.29 -4.38
CA VAL A 22 2.18 -10.01 -3.80
C VAL A 22 1.80 -11.47 -3.49
N SER A 23 0.61 -11.71 -2.96
CA SER A 23 0.08 -13.06 -2.73
C SER A 23 -0.10 -13.87 -4.01
N GLN A 24 -0.34 -13.20 -5.15
CA GLN A 24 -0.36 -13.80 -6.49
C GLN A 24 1.05 -14.07 -7.07
N GLY A 25 2.11 -13.84 -6.29
CA GLY A 25 3.50 -14.06 -6.70
C GLY A 25 4.15 -12.87 -7.40
N ARG A 26 3.50 -11.70 -7.46
CA ARG A 26 4.09 -10.49 -8.03
C ARG A 26 5.12 -9.89 -7.08
N LYS A 27 6.20 -9.33 -7.63
CA LYS A 27 7.20 -8.61 -6.82
C LYS A 27 6.57 -7.36 -6.18
N VAL A 28 6.93 -7.09 -4.93
CA VAL A 28 6.44 -5.92 -4.17
C VAL A 28 6.65 -4.61 -4.95
N ALA A 29 7.85 -4.39 -5.53
CA ALA A 29 8.15 -3.18 -6.30
C ALA A 29 7.23 -3.01 -7.54
N GLU A 30 6.87 -4.12 -8.19
CA GLU A 30 5.94 -4.12 -9.34
C GLU A 30 4.50 -3.81 -8.87
N ALA A 31 4.09 -4.39 -7.74
CA ALA A 31 2.78 -4.13 -7.14
C ALA A 31 2.63 -2.67 -6.68
N ILE A 32 3.67 -2.09 -6.09
CA ILE A 32 3.72 -0.67 -5.69
C ILE A 32 3.58 0.24 -6.91
N ARG A 33 4.26 -0.08 -8.02
CA ARG A 33 4.11 0.68 -9.28
C ARG A 33 2.68 0.64 -9.82
N SER A 34 1.97 -0.47 -9.63
CA SER A 34 0.57 -0.60 -10.07
C SER A 34 -0.43 0.27 -9.33
N ILE A 35 -0.14 0.71 -8.10
CA ILE A 35 -1.00 1.64 -7.34
C ILE A 35 -0.58 3.11 -7.51
N GLU A 36 0.36 3.37 -8.43
CA GLU A 36 0.89 4.68 -8.79
C GLU A 36 1.46 5.46 -7.60
N VAL A 37 2.14 4.77 -6.68
CA VAL A 37 2.84 5.40 -5.56
C VAL A 37 4.32 5.07 -5.58
N THR A 38 5.11 5.89 -4.89
CA THR A 38 6.54 5.61 -4.69
C THR A 38 6.73 4.57 -3.60
N GLU A 39 7.83 3.82 -3.67
CA GLU A 39 8.21 2.84 -2.63
C GLU A 39 8.32 3.50 -1.26
N VAL A 40 8.87 4.73 -1.18
CA VAL A 40 8.96 5.51 0.05
C VAL A 40 7.57 5.80 0.62
N THR A 41 6.61 6.21 -0.21
CA THR A 41 5.22 6.43 0.21
C THR A 41 4.59 5.14 0.72
N TYR A 42 4.79 4.02 0.02
CA TYR A 42 4.26 2.72 0.42
C TYR A 42 4.80 2.27 1.78
N TYR A 43 6.12 2.36 2.02
CA TYR A 43 6.71 1.95 3.30
C TYR A 43 6.25 2.85 4.47
N ARG A 44 6.09 4.16 4.22
CA ARG A 44 5.47 5.06 5.22
C ARG A 44 4.04 4.67 5.54
N TRP A 45 3.23 4.41 4.51
CA TRP A 45 1.86 3.96 4.70
C TRP A 45 1.78 2.60 5.41
N ARG A 46 2.70 1.67 5.14
CA ARG A 46 2.81 0.41 5.89
C ARG A 46 3.11 0.64 7.37
N SER A 47 3.92 1.64 7.70
CA SER A 47 4.19 1.99 9.10
C SER A 47 3.01 2.69 9.78
N GLU A 48 2.30 3.57 9.07
CA GLU A 48 1.20 4.37 9.64
C GLU A 48 -0.16 3.64 9.63
N TYR A 49 -0.42 2.81 8.62
CA TYR A 49 -1.70 2.15 8.36
C TYR A 49 -1.60 0.62 8.28
N GLY A 50 -0.39 0.05 8.16
CA GLY A 50 -0.20 -1.41 8.05
C GLY A 50 -0.39 -2.17 9.36
N GLY A 51 -0.40 -1.48 10.51
CA GLY A 51 -0.71 -2.06 11.82
C GLY A 51 -2.16 -2.57 11.95
N LEU A 52 -3.06 -2.16 11.05
CA LEU A 52 -4.45 -2.63 11.02
C LEU A 52 -4.60 -4.10 10.56
N LYS A 53 -3.53 -4.73 10.04
CA LYS A 53 -3.58 -6.09 9.47
C LYS A 53 -2.53 -7.03 10.08
N GLY A 54 -1.83 -6.61 11.14
CA GLY A 54 -0.67 -7.32 11.70
C GLY A 54 -0.97 -8.39 12.75
N ASP A 55 -2.23 -8.59 13.15
CA ASP A 55 -2.66 -9.70 14.00
C ASP A 55 -3.45 -10.71 13.18
N GLN A 56 -2.74 -11.51 12.38
CA GLN A 56 -3.23 -12.83 12.00
C GLN A 56 -2.02 -13.72 11.73
N VAL A 57 -1.77 -14.58 12.73
CA VAL A 57 -0.93 -15.79 12.70
C VAL A 57 -1.19 -16.63 11.45
#